data_AF-K6CU77-F1
#
_entry.id   AF-K6CU77-F1
#
_cell.length_a   1.000
_cell.length_b   1.000
_cell.length_c   1.000
_cell.angle_alpha   90.00
_cell.angle_beta   90.00
_cell.angle_gamma   90.00
#
_symmetry.space_group_name_H-M   'P 1'
#
loop_
_entity.id
_entity.type
_entity.pdbx_description
1 polymer ?
#
loop_
_entity_poly.entity_id
_entity_poly.type
_entity_poly.pdbx_seq_one_letter_code
_entity_poly.pdbx_strand_id
1 'polypeptide(L)' 'MEKKNSKQLPDFDALNDRVIAEASPSPTLVIKTNLDAKSMVEENPYYDPKATKAEKEKLEQFFD' A
#
# COMPACT_ATOMS: atom_id res chain seq x y z
N MET A 1 -34.36 -10.31 -25.62
CA MET A 1 -32.99 -10.60 -25.14
C MET A 1 -33.01 -10.52 -23.63
N GLU A 2 -32.96 -11.67 -22.96
CA GLU A 2 -32.98 -11.76 -21.50
C GLU A 2 -31.66 -11.22 -20.92
N LYS A 3 -31.73 -10.16 -20.11
CA LYS A 3 -30.60 -9.73 -19.27
C LYS A 3 -30.55 -10.64 -18.05
N LYS A 4 -29.64 -11.61 -18.08
CA LYS A 4 -29.37 -12.53 -16.96
C LYS A 4 -28.81 -11.77 -15.77
N ASN A 5 -29.53 -11.84 -14.65
CA ASN A 5 -29.08 -11.69 -13.25
C ASN A 5 -27.76 -10.92 -13.02
N SER A 6 -27.83 -9.59 -13.00
CA SER A 6 -26.81 -8.74 -12.38
C SER A 6 -26.96 -8.79 -10.86
N LYS A 7 -26.52 -9.88 -10.23
CA LYS A 7 -26.20 -9.81 -8.79
C LYS A 7 -25.09 -8.77 -8.68
N GLN A 8 -25.40 -7.68 -7.97
CA GLN A 8 -24.60 -6.47 -7.72
C GLN A 8 -23.10 -6.81 -7.66
N LEU A 9 -22.38 -6.51 -8.73
CA LEU A 9 -20.93 -6.53 -8.73
C LEU A 9 -20.45 -5.15 -8.24
N PRO A 10 -19.47 -5.10 -7.33
CA PRO A 10 -18.87 -3.84 -6.88
C PRO A 10 -18.31 -3.04 -8.07
N ASP A 11 -18.55 -1.73 -8.10
CA ASP A 11 -17.99 -0.79 -9.08
C ASP A 11 -16.60 -0.28 -8.67
N PHE A 12 -16.21 -0.49 -7.40
CA PHE A 12 -14.95 -0.11 -6.76
C PHE A 12 -14.64 1.39 -6.72
N ASP A 13 -15.66 2.24 -6.94
CA ASP A 13 -15.53 3.70 -6.91
C ASP A 13 -15.46 4.25 -5.48
N ALA A 14 -15.99 3.51 -4.50
CA ALA A 14 -16.00 3.89 -3.10
C ALA A 14 -15.30 2.84 -2.20
N LEU A 15 -14.70 3.30 -1.10
CA LEU A 15 -13.89 2.45 -0.21
C LEU A 15 -14.71 1.32 0.43
N ASN A 16 -15.97 1.60 0.76
CA ASN A 16 -16.93 0.67 1.32
C ASN A 16 -17.37 -0.44 0.35
N ASP A 17 -17.04 -0.30 -0.93
CA ASP A 17 -17.29 -1.33 -1.94
C ASP A 17 -16.13 -2.36 -2.02
N ARG A 18 -15.06 -2.12 -1.26
CA ARG A 18 -13.91 -3.04 -1.13
C ARG A 18 -14.05 -3.86 0.14
N VAL A 19 -13.73 -5.15 0.04
CA VAL A 19 -13.50 -5.98 1.23
C VAL A 19 -12.16 -5.55 1.84
N ILE A 20 -12.21 -4.88 2.98
CA ILE A 20 -11.03 -4.51 3.76
C ILE A 20 -11.00 -5.42 4.98
N ALA A 21 -10.03 -6.34 5.01
CA ALA A 21 -9.81 -7.18 6.17
C ALA A 21 -8.95 -6.43 7.18
N GLU A 22 -9.39 -6.44 8.44
CA GLU A 22 -8.57 -5.95 9.56
C GLU A 22 -7.31 -6.80 9.72
N ALA A 23 -6.23 -6.19 10.22
CA ALA A 23 -5.00 -6.91 10.50
C ALA A 23 -5.24 -8.02 11.54
N SER A 24 -4.61 -9.18 11.34
CA SER A 24 -4.71 -10.28 12.30
C SER A 24 -4.09 -9.89 13.64
N PRO A 25 -4.73 -10.21 14.78
CA PRO A 25 -4.13 -10.00 16.10
C PRO A 25 -3.00 -11.01 16.40
N SER A 26 -2.78 -11.99 15.52
CA SER A 26 -1.75 -13.01 15.70
C SER A 26 -0.37 -12.50 15.28
N PRO A 27 0.72 -13.04 15.86
CA PRO A 27 2.07 -12.68 15.45
C PRO A 27 2.33 -13.03 13.98
N THR A 28 3.03 -12.14 13.27
CA THR A 28 3.44 -12.34 11.88
C THR A 28 4.94 -12.64 11.83
N LEU A 29 5.32 -13.72 11.16
CA LEU A 29 6.72 -14.03 10.88
C LEU A 29 7.17 -13.24 9.64
N VAL A 30 8.13 -12.33 9.82
CA VAL A 30 8.73 -11.53 8.73
C VAL A 30 10.21 -11.91 8.62
N ILE A 31 10.62 -12.42 7.47
CA ILE A 31 12.02 -12.80 7.20
C ILE A 31 12.61 -11.79 6.23
N LYS A 32 13.56 -10.99 6.72
CA LYS A 32 14.32 -10.05 5.89
C LYS A 32 15.49 -10.77 5.21
N THR A 33 15.70 -10.50 3.94
CA THR A 33 16.82 -11.04 3.15
C THR A 33 17.93 -10.00 3.01
N ASN A 34 19.09 -10.44 2.53
CA ASN A 34 20.18 -9.54 2.16
C ASN A 34 19.95 -8.79 0.83
N LEU A 35 18.91 -9.17 0.07
CA LEU A 35 18.49 -8.50 -1.16
C LEU A 35 17.43 -7.43 -0.90
N ASP A 36 16.83 -7.40 0.29
CA ASP A 36 15.84 -6.38 0.64
C ASP A 36 16.53 -5.02 0.77
N ALA A 37 15.88 -3.98 0.24
CA ALA A 37 16.34 -2.61 0.36
C ALA A 37 16.60 -2.24 1.82
N LYS A 38 17.76 -1.64 2.10
CA LYS A 38 18.16 -1.31 3.48
C LYS A 38 17.49 -0.05 3.99
N SER A 39 17.01 0.79 3.08
CA SER A 39 16.34 2.04 3.39
C SER A 39 15.31 2.37 2.33
N MET A 40 14.33 3.21 2.69
CA MET A 40 13.33 3.75 1.75
C MET A 40 13.92 4.69 0.67
N VAL A 41 15.22 4.96 0.71
CA VAL A 41 15.93 5.73 -0.31
C VAL A 41 16.37 4.83 -1.46
N GLU A 42 16.64 3.57 -1.14
CA GLU A 42 17.06 2.55 -2.08
C GLU A 42 15.82 1.95 -2.76
N GLU A 43 15.82 1.94 -4.10
CA GLU A 43 14.76 1.35 -4.93
C GLU A 43 13.35 1.95 -4.77
N ASN A 44 13.20 3.08 -4.08
CA ASN A 44 11.91 3.75 -3.95
C ASN A 44 11.66 4.73 -5.12
N PRO A 45 10.67 4.47 -5.99
CA PRO A 45 10.37 5.34 -7.12
C PRO A 45 9.84 6.72 -6.70
N TYR A 46 9.42 6.87 -5.46
CA TYR A 46 8.94 8.13 -4.89
C TYR A 46 10.03 8.93 -4.18
N TYR A 47 11.24 8.39 -4.06
CA TYR A 47 12.36 9.13 -3.51
C TYR A 47 12.93 10.09 -4.57
N ASP A 48 12.81 11.40 -4.31
CA ASP A 48 13.47 12.44 -5.12
C ASP A 48 14.70 12.99 -4.38
N PRO A 49 15.92 12.80 -4.92
CA PRO A 49 17.14 13.38 -4.35
C PRO A 49 17.08 14.92 -4.23
N LYS A 50 16.31 15.58 -5.08
CA LYS A 50 16.14 17.04 -5.14
C LYS A 50 15.02 17.57 -4.26
N ALA A 51 14.24 16.69 -3.63
CA ALA A 51 13.19 17.10 -2.71
C ALA A 51 13.76 17.92 -1.54
N THR A 52 12.96 18.86 -1.05
CA THR A 52 13.25 19.65 0.14
C THR A 52 13.37 18.76 1.38
N LYS A 53 14.02 19.27 2.43
CA LYS A 53 14.15 18.54 3.69
C LYS A 53 12.78 18.12 4.26
N ALA A 54 11.80 19.03 4.19
CA ALA A 54 10.45 18.77 4.69
C ALA A 54 9.72 17.67 3.89
N GLU A 55 9.92 17.61 2.58
CA GLU A 55 9.34 16.54 1.75
C GLU A 55 10.00 15.19 2.03
N LYS A 56 11.31 15.17 2.26
CA LYS A 56 12.03 13.96 2.67
C LYS A 56 11.57 13.47 4.05
N GLU A 57 11.46 14.36 5.03
CA GLU A 57 10.96 14.02 6.37
C GLU A 57 9.52 13.49 6.32
N LYS A 58 8.66 14.05 5.46
CA LYS A 58 7.29 13.56 5.27
C LYS A 58 7.26 12.18 4.64
N LEU A 59 8.14 11.90 3.68
CA LEU A 59 8.28 10.58 3.09
C LEU A 59 8.77 9.58 4.13
N GLU A 60 9.73 9.96 4.97
CA GLU A 60 10.23 9.14 6.07
C GLU A 60 9.12 8.76 7.05
N GLN A 61 8.37 9.75 7.52
CA GLN A 61 7.23 9.53 8.42
C GLN A 61 6.09 8.69 7.82
N PHE A 62 6.02 8.55 6.50
CA PHE A 62 5.00 7.72 5.86
C PHE A 62 5.35 6.23 5.90
N PHE A 63 6.65 5.91 5.87
CA PHE A 63 7.15 4.54 5.84
C PHE A 63 7.62 4.03 7.22
N ASP A 64 7.79 4.91 8.20
CA ASP A 64 7.98 4.59 9.62
C ASP A 64 6.68 4.16 10.30
#